data_AF-A0A938DFH8-F1
#
_entry.id   AF-A0A938DFH8-F1
#
_cell.length_a   1.000
_cell.length_b   1.000
_cell.length_c   1.000
_cell.angle_alpha   90.00
_cell.angle_beta   90.00
_cell.angle_gamma   90.00
#
_symmetry.space_group_name_H-M   'P 1'
#
loop_
_entity.id
_entity.type
_entity.pdbx_description
1 polymer ?
#
loop_
_entity_poly.entity_id
_entity_poly.type
_entity_poly.pdbx_seq_one_letter_code
_entity_poly.pdbx_strand_id
1 'polypeptide(L)'
;AETTDEMIRYPIRTPADGAPTSPCVIAGPSCDSVDVLYEKRPYQLPISLEIGAKVLIEGTGAYTTTYSAVGFNGFPPLETHVI
;
A
#
# COMPACT_ATOMS: atom_id res chain seq x y z
N ALA A 1 4.13 -10.13 -7.58
CA ALA A 1 3.54 -8.77 -7.68
C ALA A 1 4.67 -7.78 -7.93
N GLU A 2 4.37 -6.55 -8.35
CA GLU A 2 5.38 -5.53 -8.71
C GLU A 2 6.32 -5.16 -7.52
N THR A 3 5.81 -5.25 -6.29
CA THR A 3 6.56 -4.97 -5.04
C THR A 3 7.25 -6.20 -4.45
N THR A 4 7.14 -7.38 -5.09
CA THR A 4 7.78 -8.60 -4.57
C THR A 4 9.28 -8.38 -4.42
N ASP A 5 9.84 -8.84 -3.29
CA ASP A 5 11.22 -8.58 -2.88
C ASP A 5 11.62 -7.10 -2.81
N GLU A 6 10.63 -6.21 -2.68
CA GLU A 6 10.80 -4.75 -2.68
C GLU A 6 11.47 -4.21 -3.96
N MET A 7 11.27 -4.88 -5.11
CA MET A 7 11.81 -4.46 -6.40
C MET A 7 11.28 -3.09 -6.84
N ILE A 8 9.98 -2.86 -6.64
CA ILE A 8 9.35 -1.55 -6.79
C ILE A 8 8.96 -1.03 -5.41
N ARG A 9 9.31 0.23 -5.13
CA ARG A 9 8.88 0.97 -3.95
C ARG A 9 8.07 2.18 -4.38
N TYR A 10 6.75 2.07 -4.25
CA TYR A 10 5.83 3.16 -4.57
C TYR A 10 5.96 4.32 -3.57
N PRO A 11 5.84 5.57 -4.03
CA PRO A 11 5.62 6.70 -3.14
C PRO A 11 4.30 6.53 -2.39
N ILE A 12 4.33 6.80 -1.09
CA ILE A 12 3.15 6.77 -0.22
C ILE A 12 2.93 8.16 0.35
N ARG A 13 1.73 8.70 0.16
CA ARG A 13 1.30 10.01 0.66
C ARG A 13 0.23 9.86 1.74
N THR A 14 0.29 10.74 2.73
CA THR A 14 -0.64 10.74 3.86
C THR A 14 -1.07 12.16 4.21
N PRO A 15 -2.20 12.35 4.93
CA PRO A 15 -2.60 13.65 5.46
C PRO A 15 -1.59 14.25 6.47
N ALA A 16 -0.69 13.44 7.04
CA ALA A 16 0.28 13.85 8.05
C ALA A 16 1.70 13.99 7.50
N ASP A 17 1.88 14.06 6.17
CA ASP A 17 3.19 14.24 5.55
C ASP A 17 3.91 15.48 6.11
N GLY A 18 5.20 15.33 6.43
CA GLY A 18 6.01 16.38 7.06
C GLY A 18 6.06 16.32 8.60
N ALA A 19 5.21 15.51 9.24
CA ALA A 19 5.32 15.23 10.67
C ALA A 19 6.46 14.22 10.98
N PRO A 20 6.90 14.09 12.24
CA PRO A 20 7.91 13.11 12.64
C PRO A 20 7.51 11.67 12.24
N THR A 21 8.46 10.93 11.68
CA THR A 21 8.23 9.57 11.18
C THR A 21 8.94 8.51 12.00
N SER A 22 8.46 7.26 11.89
CA SER A 22 9.17 6.07 12.36
C SER A 22 9.21 4.99 11.28
N PRO A 23 10.15 4.04 11.35
CA PRO A 23 10.13 2.83 10.52
C PRO A 23 8.84 2.03 10.73
N CYS A 24 8.11 1.74 9.65
CA CYS A 24 6.87 0.98 9.65
C CYS A 24 6.87 -0.08 8.54
N VAL A 25 6.31 -1.25 8.86
CA VAL A 25 5.95 -2.29 7.88
C VAL A 25 4.47 -2.13 7.57
N ILE A 26 4.09 -2.20 6.30
CA ILE A 26 2.72 -1.96 5.86
C ILE A 26 2.11 -3.31 5.51
N ALA A 27 1.16 -3.77 6.31
CA ALA A 27 0.41 -5.00 6.05
C ALA A 27 -0.94 -4.69 5.41
N GLY A 28 -1.32 -5.49 4.41
CA GLY A 28 -2.67 -5.49 3.89
C GLY A 28 -3.63 -6.28 4.80
N PRO A 29 -4.92 -6.35 4.42
CA PRO A 29 -5.96 -6.91 5.27
C PRO A 29 -6.04 -8.45 5.26
N SER A 30 -5.28 -9.13 4.40
CA SER A 30 -5.32 -10.59 4.30
C SER A 30 -4.34 -11.28 5.26
N CYS A 31 -4.54 -12.58 5.48
CA CYS A 31 -3.63 -13.40 6.28
C CYS A 31 -2.45 -13.97 5.47
N ASP A 32 -2.30 -13.58 4.20
CA ASP A 32 -1.25 -14.10 3.33
C ASP A 32 0.08 -13.40 3.65
N SER A 33 1.17 -14.16 3.68
CA SER A 33 2.51 -13.62 3.96
C SER A 33 3.01 -12.68 2.86
N VAL A 34 2.45 -12.76 1.64
CA VAL A 34 2.81 -11.83 0.56
C VAL A 34 2.05 -10.50 0.61
N ASP A 35 1.08 -10.36 1.51
CA ASP A 35 0.30 -9.14 1.73
C ASP A 35 0.98 -8.20 2.73
N VAL A 36 2.31 -8.09 2.60
CA VAL A 36 3.17 -7.26 3.44
C VAL A 36 4.13 -6.50 2.54
N LEU A 37 4.10 -5.18 2.63
CA LEU A 37 5.00 -4.28 1.92
C LEU A 37 6.14 -3.81 2.83
N TYR A 38 7.35 -3.85 2.26
CA TYR A 38 8.55 -3.22 2.80
C TYR A 38 9.02 -3.76 4.17
N GLU A 39 8.91 -5.07 4.39
CA GLU A 39 9.37 -5.74 5.61
C GLU A 39 10.90 -5.68 5.79
N LYS A 40 11.69 -5.84 4.71
CA LYS A 40 13.15 -5.89 4.76
C LYS A 40 13.75 -4.49 4.95
N ARG A 41 13.16 -3.48 4.30
CA ARG A 41 13.52 -2.06 4.45
C ARG A 41 12.26 -1.27 4.76
N PRO A 42 11.94 -1.02 6.05
CA PRO A 42 10.71 -0.35 6.47
C PRO A 42 10.50 1.01 5.80
N TYR A 43 9.24 1.38 5.62
CA TYR A 43 8.84 2.69 5.12
C TYR A 43 8.77 3.70 6.28
N GLN A 44 9.19 4.94 6.07
CA GLN A 44 9.06 5.99 7.08
C GLN A 44 7.65 6.59 7.00
N LEU A 45 6.82 6.34 8.00
CA LEU A 45 5.46 6.89 8.07
C LEU A 45 5.30 7.82 9.28
N PRO A 46 4.46 8.87 9.19
CA PRO A 46 4.17 9.74 10.32
C PRO A 46 3.61 8.98 11.52
N ILE A 47 4.15 9.22 12.71
CA ILE A 47 3.70 8.57 13.95
C ILE A 47 2.32 9.04 14.41
N SER A 48 1.87 10.18 13.88
CA SER A 48 0.58 10.80 14.19
C SER A 48 -0.56 10.28 13.32
N LEU A 49 -0.36 9.21 12.54
CA LEU A 49 -1.44 8.59 11.78
C LEU A 49 -2.42 7.91 12.74
N GLU A 50 -3.71 8.17 12.51
CA GLU A 50 -4.80 7.60 13.29
C GLU A 50 -5.67 6.68 12.43
N ILE A 51 -6.45 5.83 13.09
CA ILE A 51 -7.43 4.96 12.43
C ILE A 51 -8.40 5.82 11.60
N GLY A 52 -8.60 5.41 10.34
CA GLY A 52 -9.43 6.13 9.39
C GLY A 52 -8.66 7.11 8.50
N ALA A 53 -7.36 7.34 8.76
CA ALA A 53 -6.50 8.06 7.84
C ALA A 53 -6.41 7.34 6.49
N LYS A 54 -6.61 8.10 5.40
CA LYS A 54 -6.41 7.58 4.04
C LYS A 54 -4.94 7.66 3.66
N VAL A 55 -4.45 6.60 3.04
CA VAL A 55 -3.09 6.50 2.52
C VAL A 55 -3.17 6.34 1.00
N LEU A 56 -2.42 7.14 0.26
CA LEU A 56 -2.35 7.07 -1.20
C LEU A 56 -1.05 6.39 -1.62
N ILE A 57 -1.17 5.29 -2.37
CA ILE A 57 -0.04 4.61 -3.01
C ILE A 57 0.03 5.10 -4.46
N GLU A 58 1.03 5.93 -4.77
CA GLU A 58 1.21 6.56 -6.08
C GLU A 58 1.98 5.66 -7.04
N GLY A 59 1.93 5.97 -8.34
CA GLY A 59 2.71 5.24 -9.36
C GLY A 59 2.17 3.84 -9.70
N THR A 60 0.94 3.52 -9.29
CA THR A 60 0.26 2.23 -9.50
C THR A 60 -0.52 2.16 -10.82
N GLY A 61 -0.23 3.03 -11.78
CA GLY A 61 -1.00 3.11 -13.04
C GLY A 61 -0.77 1.96 -14.01
N ALA A 62 0.36 1.28 -13.93
CA ALA A 62 0.68 0.14 -14.80
C ALA A 62 0.20 -1.17 -14.14
N TYR A 63 -0.53 -1.99 -14.90
CA TYR A 63 -0.94 -3.37 -14.59
C TYR A 63 -1.73 -3.63 -13.29
N THR A 64 -1.78 -2.70 -12.35
CA THR A 64 -2.40 -2.88 -11.03
C THR A 64 -3.88 -3.21 -11.14
N THR A 65 -4.64 -2.49 -11.98
CA THR A 65 -6.07 -2.77 -12.19
C THR A 65 -6.29 -4.14 -12.81
N THR A 66 -5.41 -4.58 -13.71
CA THR A 66 -5.48 -5.90 -14.34
C THR A 66 -5.18 -7.03 -13.35
N TYR A 67 -4.17 -6.89 -12.50
CA TYR A 67 -3.81 -7.88 -11.48
C TYR A 67 -4.84 -7.95 -10.35
N SER A 68 -5.47 -6.82 -10.02
CA SER A 68 -6.51 -6.72 -8.98
C SER A 68 -7.94 -6.83 -9.53
N ALA A 69 -8.10 -7.35 -10.75
CA ALA A 69 -9.41 -7.55 -11.38
C ALA A 69 -10.16 -8.77 -10.84
N VAL A 70 -9.45 -9.69 -10.18
CA VAL A 70 -10.03 -10.89 -9.56
C VAL A 70 -10.03 -10.70 -8.04
N GLY A 71 -11.19 -10.92 -7.41
CA GLY A 71 -11.29 -10.86 -5.95
C GLY A 71 -10.40 -11.91 -5.28
N PHE A 72 -9.76 -11.53 -4.18
CA PHE A 72 -8.87 -12.39 -3.39
C PHE A 72 -9.41 -12.51 -1.98
N ASN A 73 -9.49 -13.71 -1.39
CA ASN A 73 -10.01 -13.94 -0.04
C ASN A 73 -11.39 -13.29 0.26
N GLY A 74 -12.24 -13.14 -0.76
CA GLY A 74 -13.54 -12.48 -0.65
C GLY A 74 -13.49 -10.94 -0.69
N PHE A 75 -12.32 -10.33 -0.80
CA PHE A 75 -12.19 -8.90 -1.11
C PHE A 75 -12.63 -8.65 -2.56
N PRO A 76 -13.45 -7.60 -2.81
CA PRO A 76 -13.87 -7.26 -4.16
C PRO A 76 -12.68 -6.81 -5.01
N PRO A 77 -12.79 -6.89 -6.36
CA PRO A 77 -11.81 -6.29 -7.25
C PRO A 77 -11.57 -4.80 -6.96
N LEU A 78 -10.40 -4.29 -7.36
CA LEU A 78 -10.06 -2.88 -7.16
C LEU A 78 -11.02 -1.97 -7.93
N GLU A 79 -11.77 -1.14 -7.20
CA GLU A 79 -12.65 -0.15 -7.79
C GLU A 79 -11.83 0.87 -8.59
N THR A 80 -12.26 1.14 -9.83
CA THR A 80 -11.56 2.04 -10.76
C THR A 80 -12.53 3.09 -11.26
N HIS A 81 -12.14 4.36 -11.16
CA HIS A 81 -12.92 5.49 -11.64
C HIS A 81 -12.19 6.18 -12.80
N VAL A 82 -12.95 6.58 -13.82
CA VAL A 82 -12.47 7.42 -14.93
C VAL A 82 -13.12 8.79 -14.75
N ILE A 83 -12.30 9.83 -14.56
CA ILE A 83 -12.71 11.20 -14.26
C ILE A 83 -12.55 12.06 -15.51
#